data_AF-A0A2R6FZV8-F1
#
_entry.id   AF-A0A2R6FZV8-F1
#
_cell.length_a   1.000
_cell.length_b   1.000
_cell.length_c   1.000
_cell.angle_alpha   90.00
_cell.angle_beta   90.00
_cell.angle_gamma   90.00
#
_symmetry.space_group_name_H-M   'P 1'
#
loop_
_entity.id
_entity.type
_entity.pdbx_description
1 polymer ?
#
loop_
_entity_poly.entity_id
_entity_poly.type
_entity_poly.pdbx_seq_one_letter_code
_entity_poly.pdbx_strand_id
1 'polypeptide(L)' 'MGRRRKIVQECERLMDEPENIRNIAIAAHIDHGKTTLTDNLLAGAGMISEDLAGEQLAMDTEEDEQE' A
#
# COMPACT_ATOMS: atom_id res chain seq x y z
N MET A 1 -16.96 1.94 -15.73
CA MET A 1 -15.53 2.35 -15.66
C MET A 1 -14.86 1.56 -14.55
N GLY A 2 -13.69 0.96 -14.79
CA GLY A 2 -13.00 0.12 -13.78
C GLY A 2 -12.50 0.91 -12.57
N ARG A 3 -12.54 0.29 -11.38
CA ARG A 3 -12.13 0.87 -10.08
C ARG A 3 -10.74 1.51 -10.13
N ARG A 4 -9.77 0.81 -10.73
CA ARG A 4 -8.39 1.29 -10.92
C ARG A 4 -8.32 2.63 -11.66
N ARG A 5 -9.14 2.83 -12.69
CA ARG A 5 -9.15 4.08 -13.47
C ARG A 5 -9.62 5.27 -12.62
N LYS A 6 -10.58 5.07 -11.71
CA LYS A 6 -11.05 6.14 -10.81
C LYS A 6 -9.99 6.55 -9.80
N ILE A 7 -9.26 5.59 -9.23
CA ILE A 7 -8.18 5.87 -8.28
C ILE A 7 -7.07 6.67 -8.95
N VAL A 8 -6.64 6.25 -10.14
CA VAL A 8 -5.59 6.98 -10.90
C VAL A 8 -6.00 8.42 -11.18
N GLN A 9 -7.23 8.65 -11.64
CA GLN A 9 -7.74 10.00 -11.91
C GLN A 9 -7.76 10.88 -10.66
N GLU A 10 -8.11 10.33 -9.51
CA GLU A 10 -8.11 11.07 -8.24
C GLU A 10 -6.69 11.36 -7.76
N CYS A 11 -5.76 10.40 -7.90
CA CYS A 11 -4.35 10.64 -7.62
C CYS A 11 -3.76 11.74 -8.51
N GLU A 12 -4.00 11.70 -9.82
CA GLU A 12 -3.55 12.74 -10.76
C GLU A 12 -4.05 14.13 -10.37
N ARG A 13 -5.31 14.23 -9.93
CA ARG A 13 -5.88 15.50 -9.45
C ARG A 13 -5.19 16.01 -8.18
N LEU A 14 -4.89 15.11 -7.23
CA LEU A 14 -4.27 15.46 -5.95
C LEU A 14 -2.77 15.77 -6.04
N MET A 15 -2.10 15.38 -7.12
CA MET A 15 -0.67 15.65 -7.32
C MET A 15 -0.35 17.15 -7.37
N ASP A 16 -1.30 17.98 -7.79
CA ASP A 16 -1.16 19.44 -7.88
C ASP A 16 -1.50 20.18 -6.56
N GLU A 17 -1.87 19.47 -5.49
CA GLU A 17 -2.23 20.02 -4.18
C GLU A 17 -1.26 19.51 -3.08
N PRO A 18 0.00 20.01 -2.99
CA PRO A 18 1.02 19.50 -2.06
C PRO A 18 0.60 19.47 -0.59
N GLU A 19 -0.28 20.38 -0.16
CA GLU A 19 -0.85 20.43 1.19
C GLU A 19 -1.63 19.16 1.57
N ASN A 20 -2.07 18.39 0.58
CA ASN A 20 -2.81 17.13 0.73
C ASN A 20 -1.90 15.89 0.60
N ILE A 21 -0.62 16.07 0.28
CA ILE A 21 0.34 14.97 0.14
C ILE A 21 1.02 14.69 1.49
N ARG A 22 1.14 13.41 1.85
CA ARG A 22 1.87 12.95 3.04
C ARG A 22 2.89 11.90 2.62
N ASN A 23 4.17 12.31 2.56
CA ASN A 23 5.28 11.39 2.33
C ASN A 23 5.62 10.72 3.67
N ILE A 24 5.28 9.43 3.78
CA ILE A 24 5.48 8.62 5.00
C ILE A 24 6.35 7.41 4.70
N ALA A 25 7.09 6.93 5.69
CA ALA A 25 7.85 5.69 5.64
C ALA A 25 7.53 4.85 6.88
N ILE A 26 7.36 3.54 6.68
CA ILE A 26 7.17 2.57 7.76
C ILE A 26 8.51 1.86 7.99
N ALA A 27 9.04 1.96 9.21
CA ALA A 27 10.30 1.34 9.59
C ALA A 27 10.14 0.64 10.94
N ALA A 28 10.64 -0.59 11.03
CA ALA A 28 10.66 -1.39 12.24
C ALA A 28 11.76 -2.46 12.16
N HIS A 29 12.05 -3.08 13.31
CA HIS A 29 12.99 -4.21 13.36
C HIS A 29 12.47 -5.42 12.57
N ILE A 30 13.32 -6.43 12.36
CA ILE A 30 12.93 -7.69 11.70
C ILE A 30 11.75 -8.31 12.45
N ASP A 31 10.80 -8.92 11.73
CA ASP A 31 9.59 -9.58 12.25
C ASP A 31 8.59 -8.70 13.02
N HIS A 32 8.69 -7.38 12.91
CA HIS A 32 7.74 -6.45 13.54
C HIS A 32 6.53 -6.09 12.66
N GLY A 33 6.29 -6.84 11.58
CA GLY A 33 5.08 -6.70 10.76
C GLY A 33 5.00 -5.41 9.94
N LYS A 34 6.13 -4.88 9.45
CA LYS A 34 6.17 -3.69 8.56
C LYS A 34 5.31 -3.90 7.32
N THR A 35 5.52 -5.03 6.66
CA THR A 35 4.82 -5.42 5.42
C THR A 35 3.35 -5.67 5.70
N THR A 36 3.04 -6.44 6.75
CA THR A 36 1.66 -6.70 7.19
C THR A 36 0.89 -5.41 7.48
N LEU A 37 1.50 -4.43 8.15
CA LEU A 37 0.87 -3.14 8.40
C LEU A 37 0.58 -2.40 7.08
N THR A 38 1.53 -2.39 6.15
CA THR A 38 1.42 -1.64 4.91
C THR A 38 0.36 -2.26 3.98
N ASP A 39 0.30 -3.58 3.88
CA ASP A 39 -0.72 -4.29 3.10
C ASP A 39 -2.13 -4.01 3.64
N ASN A 40 -2.32 -4.05 4.95
CA ASN A 40 -3.60 -3.73 5.56
C ASN A 40 -4.05 -2.28 5.30
N LEU A 41 -3.11 -1.32 5.27
CA LEU A 41 -3.41 0.07 4.91
C LEU A 41 -3.86 0.18 3.45
N LEU A 42 -3.19 -0.49 2.53
CA LEU A 42 -3.58 -0.50 1.12
C LEU A 42 -4.93 -1.18 0.89
N ALA A 43 -5.22 -2.25 1.63
CA ALA A 43 -6.48 -2.98 1.54
C ALA A 43 -7.63 -2.14 2.09
N GLY A 44 -7.46 -1.53 3.26
CA GLY A 44 -8.45 -0.62 3.85
C GLY A 44 -8.68 0.64 3.01
N ALA A 45 -7.66 1.14 2.30
CA ALA A 45 -7.79 2.19 1.31
C ALA A 45 -8.45 1.72 -0.01
N GLY A 46 -8.65 0.40 -0.15
CA GLY A 46 -9.26 -0.19 -1.33
C GLY A 46 -8.37 -0.17 -2.57
N MET A 47 -7.05 -0.09 -2.38
CA MET A 47 -6.03 -0.10 -3.45
C MET A 47 -5.63 -1.53 -3.84
N ILE A 48 -5.67 -2.48 -2.90
CA ILE A 48 -5.49 -3.92 -3.13
C ILE A 48 -6.72 -4.71 -2.68
N SER A 49 -6.82 -5.98 -3.06
CA SER A 49 -7.89 -6.87 -2.58
C SER A 49 -7.68 -7.20 -1.11
N GLU A 50 -8.74 -7.20 -0.30
CA GLU A 50 -8.68 -7.67 1.09
C GLU A 50 -8.21 -9.13 1.17
N ASP A 51 -8.66 -9.97 0.23
CA ASP A 51 -8.22 -11.37 0.10
C ASP A 51 -6.73 -11.53 -0.25
N LEU A 52 -6.05 -10.46 -0.68
CA LEU A 52 -4.62 -10.45 -0.99
C LEU A 52 -3.80 -9.68 0.06
N ALA A 53 -4.46 -9.05 1.03
CA ALA A 53 -3.82 -8.24 2.04
C ALA A 53 -3.13 -9.13 3.07
N GLY A 54 -1.81 -9.01 3.20
CA GLY A 54 -1.03 -9.75 4.20
C GLY A 54 -0.68 -11.20 3.83
N GLU A 55 -1.36 -11.83 2.86
CA GLU A 55 -0.97 -13.15 2.32
C GLU A 55 0.02 -13.05 1.15
N GLN A 56 -0.08 -12.00 0.33
CA GLN A 56 0.79 -11.85 -0.83
C GLN A 56 2.16 -11.28 -0.49
N LEU A 57 2.33 -10.71 0.73
CA LEU A 57 3.49 -9.90 1.12
C LEU A 57 3.92 -9.00 -0.05
N ALA A 58 2.96 -8.24 -0.60
CA ALA A 58 3.09 -7.68 -1.96
C ALA A 58 4.24 -6.67 -2.10
N MET A 59 4.80 -6.23 -0.96
CA MET A 59 5.97 -5.36 -0.89
C MET A 59 7.29 -6.10 -0.61
N ASP A 60 7.24 -7.37 -0.20
CA ASP A 60 8.42 -8.18 0.10
C ASP A 60 8.92 -8.81 -1.20
N THR A 61 9.95 -8.19 -1.76
CA THR A 61 10.55 -8.60 -3.04
C THR A 61 11.71 -9.57 -2.89
N GLU A 62 12.19 -9.78 -1.66
CA GLU A 62 13.32 -10.67 -1.35
C GLU A 62 12.81 -12.01 -0.81
N GLU A 63 13.43 -13.12 -1.22
CA GLU A 63 12.97 -14.48 -0.83
C GLU A 63 13.00 -14.71 0.69
N ASP A 64 13.97 -14.11 1.39
CA ASP A 64 14.12 -14.21 2.85
C ASP A 64 12.97 -13.50 3.61
N GLU A 65 12.24 -12.60 2.97
CA GLU A 65 11.10 -11.89 3.56
C GLU A 65 9.77 -12.64 3.34
N GLN A 66 9.75 -13.73 2.55
CA GLN A 66 8.55 -14.51 2.20
C GLN A 66 8.35 -15.80 3.01
N GLU A 67 9.25 -16.14 3.95
CA GLU A 67 9.09 -17.27 4.91
C GLU A 67 8.18 -16.91 6.10
#